data_AF-A0A1N6KTY2-F1
#
_entry.id   AF-A0A1N6KTY2-F1
#
_cell.length_a   1.000
_cell.length_b   1.000
_cell.length_c   1.000
_cell.angle_alpha   90.00
_cell.angle_beta   90.00
_cell.angle_gamma   90.00
#
_symmetry.space_group_name_H-M   'P 1'
#
loop_
_entity.id
_entity.type
_entity.pdbx_description
1 polymer ?
#
loop_
_entity_poly.entity_id
_entity_poly.type
_entity_poly.pdbx_seq_one_letter_code
_entity_poly.pdbx_strand_id
1 'polypeptide(L)'
;MIDILLLWAHGDSTVVLDLNPVRTIAGAAVRFIQAVLNGAPYLLSGVVLAGLLRGIVGAEVIRHRFGSRSLGSVVCASIFGFLLPLGALGSLPVARRLLAMGIPRGTTLAFLISASVLDPLSLVLGLSLMSPRPMAACVVAVFAWSLLAGLLINRLTSNRSPVETISDFEGLPGTPFARLARVVSSMATDCSGSSLRDLALAAAGAGLLGAFLRSGWLQQAASPPRPAGNLVTAAMGALASETPLGAMRQAGILVRDGYTHQTAFMLLASGAGFNLAILNWLHRGLRLKPWSMAAVIGIGILLPCLIGWGFDRPVREPAGQTMFHTHAFDEVERPNFGGLELSLAVPMAWGIATQGQAFTLPALLLLTLLSTAGLIARRPRIRSVLMQWNACLELPRHASGTRAWDRSLSPRLTTALGLVAAIPALIALVLTYYPAPPVLLDEMVLVHTEVQYAVRLGKADEALVWIDRWNDLIQKLGPSLRLRQGSIGGPVQVKLDELREAVAALRGFLDEGRLEEARTLLGHLDRAQKECRQAFGAVS
;
A
#
# COMPACT_ATOMS: atom_id res chain seq x y z
N MET A 1 22.62 -20.40 -4.82
CA MET A 1 22.73 -18.90 -4.82
C MET A 1 21.85 -18.30 -3.72
N ILE A 2 20.60 -18.76 -3.56
CA ILE A 2 19.77 -18.44 -2.40
C ILE A 2 20.44 -18.89 -1.09
N ASP A 3 21.04 -20.09 -1.04
CA ASP A 3 21.77 -20.56 0.15
C ASP A 3 22.99 -19.72 0.54
N ILE A 4 23.64 -19.06 -0.42
CA ILE A 4 24.81 -18.19 -0.18
C ILE A 4 24.35 -16.83 0.40
N LEU A 5 23.23 -16.29 -0.08
CA LEU A 5 22.58 -15.12 0.52
C LEU A 5 22.03 -15.43 1.93
N LEU A 6 21.53 -16.65 2.13
CA LEU A 6 21.01 -17.14 3.41
C LEU A 6 22.14 -17.39 4.44
N LEU A 7 23.29 -17.93 4.02
CA LEU A 7 24.48 -18.07 4.87
C LEU A 7 25.05 -16.70 5.27
N TRP A 8 25.05 -15.73 4.37
CA TRP A 8 25.53 -14.37 4.63
C TRP A 8 24.64 -13.58 5.60
N ALA A 9 23.34 -13.88 5.64
CA ALA A 9 22.38 -13.22 6.52
C ALA A 9 22.46 -13.72 7.98
N HIS A 10 22.74 -15.01 8.19
CA HIS A 10 22.56 -15.64 9.49
C HIS A 10 23.84 -15.73 10.33
N GLY A 11 24.99 -16.04 9.74
CA GLY A 11 26.16 -16.45 10.52
C GLY A 11 25.87 -17.77 11.25
N ASP A 12 26.53 -18.83 10.82
CA ASP A 12 26.55 -20.20 11.38
C ASP A 12 25.21 -20.97 11.54
N SER A 13 24.02 -20.36 11.42
CA SER A 13 22.74 -21.08 11.48
C SER A 13 22.22 -21.49 10.10
N THR A 14 22.00 -22.80 9.92
CA THR A 14 21.45 -23.40 8.70
C THR A 14 19.97 -23.07 8.52
N VAL A 15 19.61 -22.47 7.38
CA VAL A 15 18.21 -22.22 7.01
C VAL A 15 17.60 -23.51 6.47
N VAL A 16 16.68 -24.11 7.21
CA VAL A 16 15.92 -25.28 6.75
C VAL A 16 14.71 -24.82 5.97
N LEU A 17 14.77 -24.93 4.64
CA LEU A 17 13.60 -24.73 3.77
C LEU A 17 12.64 -25.92 3.94
N ASP A 18 11.48 -25.69 4.56
CA ASP A 18 10.39 -26.68 4.59
C ASP A 18 9.67 -26.69 3.24
N LEU A 19 10.21 -27.46 2.30
CA LEU A 19 9.74 -27.59 0.91
C LEU A 19 8.58 -28.59 0.75
N ASN A 20 7.71 -28.74 1.75
CA ASN A 20 6.49 -29.52 1.56
C ASN A 20 5.67 -28.91 0.39
N PRO A 21 5.39 -29.67 -0.68
CA PRO A 21 4.78 -29.12 -1.91
C PRO A 21 3.38 -28.58 -1.65
N VAL A 22 2.62 -29.21 -0.75
CA VAL A 22 1.26 -28.81 -0.37
C VAL A 22 1.28 -27.43 0.27
N ARG A 23 2.12 -27.26 1.32
CA ARG A 23 2.23 -25.99 2.05
C ARG A 23 2.81 -24.88 1.20
N THR A 24 3.76 -25.21 0.34
CA THR A 24 4.39 -24.26 -0.60
C THR A 24 3.36 -23.71 -1.59
N ILE A 25 2.56 -24.58 -2.21
CA ILE A 25 1.52 -24.16 -3.18
C ILE A 25 0.41 -23.38 -2.48
N ALA A 26 -0.06 -23.85 -1.32
CA ALA A 26 -1.10 -23.17 -0.55
C ALA A 26 -0.64 -21.77 -0.10
N GLY A 27 0.57 -21.66 0.43
CA GLY A 27 1.15 -20.38 0.85
C GLY A 27 1.33 -19.40 -0.31
N ALA A 28 1.82 -19.89 -1.46
CA ALA A 28 1.92 -19.10 -2.67
C ALA A 28 0.56 -18.57 -3.13
N ALA A 29 -0.47 -19.44 -3.13
CA ALA A 29 -1.82 -19.07 -3.53
C ALA A 29 -2.42 -18.01 -2.59
N VAL A 30 -2.28 -18.16 -1.26
CA VAL A 30 -2.77 -17.17 -0.29
C VAL A 30 -2.16 -15.80 -0.57
N ARG A 31 -0.83 -15.70 -0.61
CA ARG A 31 -0.16 -14.41 -0.77
C ARG A 31 -0.39 -13.79 -2.15
N PHE A 32 -0.46 -14.61 -3.20
CA PHE A 32 -0.83 -14.16 -4.53
C PHE A 32 -2.24 -13.53 -4.54
N ILE A 33 -3.23 -14.24 -3.99
CA ILE A 33 -4.62 -13.76 -3.96
C ILE A 33 -4.73 -12.52 -3.09
N GLN A 34 -4.11 -12.51 -1.91
CA GLN A 34 -4.09 -11.33 -1.03
C GLN A 34 -3.46 -10.11 -1.69
N ALA A 35 -2.35 -10.27 -2.42
CA ALA A 35 -1.72 -9.17 -3.16
C ALA A 35 -2.64 -8.61 -4.26
N VAL A 36 -3.35 -9.48 -5.00
CA VAL A 36 -4.34 -9.06 -6.00
C VAL A 36 -5.50 -8.30 -5.35
N LEU A 37 -6.03 -8.86 -4.26
CA LEU A 37 -7.16 -8.29 -3.54
C LEU A 37 -6.81 -6.96 -2.89
N ASN A 38 -5.73 -6.89 -2.11
CA ASN A 38 -5.26 -5.66 -1.48
C ASN A 38 -4.86 -4.60 -2.51
N GLY A 39 -4.28 -5.00 -3.65
CA GLY A 39 -3.86 -4.09 -4.72
C GLY A 39 -4.98 -3.57 -5.61
N ALA A 40 -6.10 -4.29 -5.73
CA ALA A 40 -7.23 -3.95 -6.61
C ALA A 40 -7.81 -2.53 -6.38
N PRO A 41 -8.18 -2.09 -5.16
CA PRO A 41 -8.76 -0.77 -4.95
C PRO A 41 -7.80 0.36 -5.33
N TYR A 42 -6.52 0.20 -5.02
CA TYR A 42 -5.44 1.14 -5.37
C TYR A 42 -5.20 1.18 -6.89
N LEU A 43 -5.18 0.03 -7.56
CA LEU A 43 -5.03 -0.01 -9.01
C LEU A 43 -6.22 0.66 -9.71
N LEU A 44 -7.43 0.39 -9.23
CA LEU A 44 -8.65 1.00 -9.76
C LEU A 44 -8.62 2.52 -9.61
N SER A 45 -8.26 3.04 -8.43
CA SER A 45 -8.16 4.49 -8.21
C SER A 45 -7.14 5.14 -9.14
N GLY A 46 -5.99 4.48 -9.36
CA GLY A 46 -4.97 4.91 -10.31
C GLY A 46 -5.43 4.94 -11.75
N VAL A 47 -6.13 3.90 -12.21
CA VAL A 47 -6.65 3.82 -13.58
C VAL A 47 -7.75 4.85 -13.82
N VAL A 48 -8.66 5.03 -12.85
CA VAL A 48 -9.67 6.10 -12.89
C VAL A 48 -8.98 7.45 -13.01
N LEU A 49 -8.01 7.76 -12.14
CA LEU A 49 -7.31 9.04 -12.16
C LEU A 49 -6.55 9.25 -13.48
N ALA A 50 -5.85 8.25 -13.99
CA ALA A 50 -5.17 8.33 -15.29
C ALA A 50 -6.16 8.59 -16.45
N GLY A 51 -7.32 7.94 -16.42
CA GLY A 51 -8.42 8.17 -17.35
C GLY A 51 -8.95 9.59 -17.27
N LEU A 52 -9.20 10.11 -16.07
CA LEU A 52 -9.65 11.49 -15.84
C LEU A 52 -8.63 12.53 -16.32
N LEU A 53 -7.34 12.29 -16.07
CA LEU A 53 -6.26 13.14 -16.57
C LEU A 53 -6.28 13.21 -18.11
N ARG A 54 -6.58 12.09 -18.78
CA ARG A 54 -6.71 12.02 -20.24
C ARG A 54 -7.96 12.69 -20.78
N GLY A 55 -9.13 12.37 -20.24
CA GLY A 55 -10.41 12.73 -20.83
C GLY A 55 -10.99 14.06 -20.34
N ILE A 56 -10.52 14.59 -19.21
CA ILE A 56 -11.11 15.77 -18.56
C ILE A 56 -10.10 16.91 -18.37
N VAL A 57 -8.94 16.64 -17.77
CA VAL A 57 -7.99 17.70 -17.36
C VAL A 57 -7.17 18.24 -18.54
N GLY A 58 -6.73 17.36 -19.44
CA GLY A 58 -5.91 17.73 -20.59
C GLY A 58 -4.42 17.95 -20.24
N ALA A 59 -3.55 17.76 -21.23
CA ALA A 59 -2.09 17.76 -21.02
C ALA A 59 -1.52 19.15 -20.68
N GLU A 60 -2.14 20.22 -21.20
CA GLU A 60 -1.64 21.59 -21.08
C GLU A 60 -1.62 22.08 -19.62
N VAL A 61 -2.71 21.83 -18.88
CA VAL A 61 -2.83 22.22 -17.46
C VAL A 61 -1.78 21.51 -16.61
N ILE A 62 -1.57 20.22 -16.87
CA ILE A 62 -0.60 19.41 -16.14
C ILE A 62 0.84 19.84 -16.49
N ARG A 63 1.13 20.13 -17.77
CA ARG A 63 2.44 20.66 -18.19
C ARG A 63 2.76 22.02 -17.59
N HIS A 64 1.80 22.93 -17.52
CA HIS A 64 2.03 24.25 -16.93
C HIS A 64 2.46 24.14 -15.45
N ARG A 65 1.97 23.14 -14.72
CA ARG A 65 2.28 22.96 -13.28
C ARG A 65 3.48 22.04 -13.02
N PHE A 66 3.66 20.99 -13.83
CA PHE A 66 4.64 19.93 -13.59
C PHE A 66 5.69 19.78 -14.70
N GLY A 67 5.60 20.56 -15.77
CA GLY A 67 6.40 20.38 -16.99
C GLY A 67 7.85 20.88 -16.88
N SER A 68 8.21 21.54 -15.78
CA SER A 68 9.59 22.00 -15.58
C SER A 68 10.45 20.97 -14.85
N ARG A 69 11.77 21.00 -15.08
CA ARG A 69 12.75 20.18 -14.36
C ARG A 69 13.21 20.80 -13.04
N SER A 70 12.59 21.91 -12.65
CA SER A 70 12.97 22.69 -11.47
C SER A 70 12.64 21.96 -10.17
N LEU A 71 13.33 22.31 -9.08
CA LEU A 71 13.02 21.84 -7.74
C LEU A 71 11.55 22.06 -7.39
N GLY A 72 10.99 23.23 -7.74
CA GLY A 72 9.59 23.55 -7.48
C GLY A 72 8.61 22.55 -8.11
N SER A 73 8.88 22.10 -9.33
CA SER A 73 8.04 21.09 -9.99
C SER A 73 8.13 19.72 -9.33
N VAL A 74 9.32 19.32 -8.89
CA VAL A 74 9.56 18.05 -8.18
C VAL A 74 8.88 18.06 -6.80
N VAL A 75 8.96 19.19 -6.09
CA VAL A 75 8.26 19.44 -4.82
C VAL A 75 6.75 19.36 -5.01
N CYS A 76 6.20 20.08 -5.99
CA CYS A 76 4.76 20.02 -6.28
C CYS A 76 4.31 18.59 -6.64
N ALA A 77 5.09 17.88 -7.46
CA ALA A 77 4.78 16.50 -7.84
C ALA A 77 4.79 15.54 -6.64
N SER A 78 5.74 15.72 -5.72
CA SER A 78 5.82 14.92 -4.49
C SER A 78 4.62 15.18 -3.58
N ILE A 79 4.30 16.45 -3.32
CA ILE A 79 3.12 16.82 -2.49
C ILE A 79 1.84 16.27 -3.10
N PHE A 80 1.68 16.40 -4.42
CA PHE A 80 0.52 15.85 -5.13
C PHE A 80 0.44 14.33 -5.02
N GLY A 81 1.58 13.64 -5.09
CA GLY A 81 1.64 12.20 -4.88
C GLY A 81 1.20 11.81 -3.48
N PHE A 82 1.76 12.44 -2.44
CA PHE A 82 1.42 12.19 -1.04
C PHE A 82 -0.08 12.35 -0.73
N LEU A 83 -0.77 13.28 -1.39
CA LEU A 83 -2.20 13.54 -1.13
C LEU A 83 -3.13 12.50 -1.78
N LEU A 84 -2.62 11.67 -2.68
CA LEU A 84 -3.45 10.73 -3.44
C LEU A 84 -3.26 9.30 -2.92
N PRO A 85 -4.32 8.64 -2.41
CA PRO A 85 -4.25 7.27 -1.90
C PRO A 85 -4.21 6.27 -3.07
N LEU A 86 -3.06 6.20 -3.75
CA LEU A 86 -2.87 5.38 -4.95
C LEU A 86 -2.01 4.14 -4.72
N GLY A 87 -1.10 4.16 -3.75
CA GLY A 87 -0.10 3.10 -3.58
C GLY A 87 0.74 2.86 -4.83
N ALA A 88 1.59 1.83 -4.82
CA ALA A 88 2.46 1.52 -5.97
C ALA A 88 1.68 1.17 -7.24
N LEU A 89 0.68 0.30 -7.13
CA LEU A 89 -0.07 -0.20 -8.30
C LEU A 89 -0.93 0.91 -8.93
N GLY A 90 -1.51 1.80 -8.12
CA GLY A 90 -2.30 2.93 -8.61
C GLY A 90 -1.46 4.09 -9.12
N SER A 91 -0.27 4.32 -8.56
CA SER A 91 0.60 5.42 -8.99
C SER A 91 1.22 5.17 -10.37
N LEU A 92 1.43 3.91 -10.78
CA LEU A 92 1.98 3.51 -12.08
C LEU A 92 1.18 3.98 -13.31
N PRO A 93 -0.14 3.72 -13.46
CA PRO A 93 -0.91 4.22 -14.60
C PRO A 93 -0.91 5.76 -14.66
N VAL A 94 -0.97 6.42 -13.51
CA VAL A 94 -0.90 7.88 -13.43
C VAL A 94 0.47 8.39 -13.88
N ALA A 95 1.55 7.78 -13.41
CA ALA A 95 2.93 8.10 -13.80
C ALA A 95 3.14 7.92 -15.32
N ARG A 96 2.64 6.83 -15.90
CA ARG A 96 2.66 6.63 -17.37
C ARG A 96 1.95 7.76 -18.11
N ARG A 97 0.80 8.19 -17.61
CA ARG A 97 0.07 9.30 -18.22
C ARG A 97 0.81 10.62 -18.08
N LEU A 98 1.44 10.90 -16.93
CA LEU A 98 2.30 12.07 -16.74
C LEU A 98 3.46 12.08 -17.77
N LEU A 99 4.13 10.94 -17.97
CA LEU A 99 5.18 10.82 -19.00
C LEU A 99 4.64 11.04 -20.41
N ALA A 100 3.48 10.44 -20.74
CA ALA A 100 2.83 10.62 -22.04
C ALA A 100 2.42 12.08 -22.28
N MET A 101 2.07 12.80 -21.21
CA MET A 101 1.83 14.25 -21.24
C MET A 101 3.13 15.05 -21.23
N GLY A 102 4.31 14.45 -21.42
CA GLY A 102 5.59 15.15 -21.54
C GLY A 102 6.14 15.73 -20.22
N ILE A 103 5.64 15.30 -19.06
CA ILE A 103 6.23 15.66 -17.78
C ILE A 103 7.64 15.05 -17.67
N PRO A 104 8.65 15.78 -17.15
CA PRO A 104 10.00 15.27 -17.02
C PRO A 104 10.07 13.98 -16.22
N ARG A 105 10.90 13.03 -16.69
CA ARG A 105 11.09 11.70 -16.10
C ARG A 105 11.32 11.74 -14.58
N GLY A 106 12.14 12.68 -14.11
CA GLY A 106 12.44 12.83 -12.69
C GLY A 106 11.31 13.43 -11.87
N THR A 107 10.56 14.39 -12.44
CA THR A 107 9.35 14.94 -11.81
C THR A 107 8.29 13.85 -11.66
N THR A 108 8.12 13.00 -12.67
CA THR A 108 7.22 11.84 -12.59
C THR A 108 7.71 10.80 -11.58
N LEU A 109 9.02 10.56 -11.49
CA LEU A 109 9.57 9.63 -10.49
C LEU A 109 9.32 10.12 -9.06
N ALA A 110 9.49 11.42 -8.80
CA ALA A 110 9.16 12.00 -7.50
C ALA A 110 7.68 11.81 -7.13
N PHE A 111 6.77 12.11 -8.07
CA PHE A 111 5.35 11.79 -7.87
C PHE A 111 5.13 10.30 -7.53
N LEU A 112 5.77 9.40 -8.29
CA LEU A 112 5.62 7.96 -8.13
C LEU A 112 6.08 7.50 -6.75
N ILE A 113 7.28 7.88 -6.32
CA ILE A 113 7.82 7.49 -5.01
C ILE A 113 6.91 8.02 -3.90
N SER A 114 6.56 9.31 -3.94
CA SER A 114 5.75 9.90 -2.88
C SER A 114 4.34 9.31 -2.80
N ALA A 115 3.67 9.07 -3.94
CA ALA A 115 2.33 8.48 -3.98
C ALA A 115 2.28 7.00 -3.58
N SER A 116 3.43 6.32 -3.63
CA SER A 116 3.50 4.89 -3.37
C SER A 116 3.86 4.57 -1.93
N VAL A 117 4.65 5.43 -1.26
CA VAL A 117 5.18 5.13 0.08
C VAL A 117 4.26 5.64 1.19
N LEU A 118 3.71 6.85 1.03
CA LEU A 118 2.89 7.50 2.04
C LEU A 118 1.63 8.09 1.43
N ASP A 119 0.54 7.92 2.15
CA ASP A 119 -0.74 8.57 1.91
C ASP A 119 -1.37 9.05 3.24
N PRO A 120 -2.45 9.83 3.21
CA PRO A 120 -3.04 10.38 4.42
C PRO A 120 -3.59 9.32 5.39
N LEU A 121 -4.02 8.15 4.88
CA LEU A 121 -4.51 7.04 5.72
C LEU A 121 -3.35 6.39 6.49
N SER A 122 -2.26 6.08 5.78
CA SER A 122 -1.02 5.57 6.37
C SER A 122 -0.43 6.57 7.37
N LEU A 123 -0.52 7.88 7.13
CA LEU A 123 -0.04 8.88 8.08
C LEU A 123 -0.80 8.82 9.41
N VAL A 124 -2.13 8.71 9.34
CA VAL A 124 -3.00 8.59 10.51
C VAL A 124 -2.73 7.29 11.27
N LEU A 125 -2.56 6.17 10.55
CA LEU A 125 -2.16 4.89 11.15
C LEU A 125 -0.81 4.99 11.85
N GLY A 126 0.21 5.52 11.17
CA GLY A 126 1.57 5.64 11.68
C GLY A 126 1.62 6.45 12.97
N LEU A 127 0.94 7.60 13.03
CA LEU A 127 0.85 8.41 14.25
C LEU A 127 0.25 7.66 15.44
N SER A 128 -0.47 6.57 15.20
CA SER A 128 -1.15 5.77 16.22
C SER A 128 -0.36 4.55 16.68
N LEU A 129 0.60 4.11 15.87
CA LEU A 129 1.50 3.00 16.17
C LEU A 129 2.84 3.49 16.74
N MET A 130 3.32 4.65 16.30
CA MET A 130 4.57 5.25 16.77
C MET A 130 4.37 6.69 17.24
N SER A 131 5.31 7.20 18.04
CA SER A 131 5.24 8.57 18.53
C SER A 131 5.35 9.60 17.38
N PRO A 132 4.86 10.84 17.56
CA PRO A 132 4.85 11.83 16.47
C PRO A 132 6.23 12.18 15.91
N ARG A 133 7.29 12.06 16.73
CA ARG A 133 8.68 12.37 16.32
C ARG A 133 9.22 11.41 15.23
N PRO A 134 9.27 10.08 15.44
CA PRO A 134 9.68 9.13 14.41
C PRO A 134 8.76 9.15 13.19
N MET A 135 7.46 9.44 13.37
CA MET A 135 6.56 9.58 12.23
C MET A 135 6.88 10.82 11.37
N ALA A 136 7.13 11.98 11.99
CA ALA A 136 7.53 13.18 11.27
C ALA A 136 8.86 12.98 10.54
N ALA A 137 9.81 12.32 11.19
CA ALA A 137 11.07 11.88 10.60
C ALA A 137 10.87 11.00 9.35
N CYS A 138 9.97 10.01 9.43
CA CYS A 138 9.60 9.16 8.31
C CYS A 138 9.02 9.97 7.13
N VAL A 139 8.12 10.92 7.40
CA VAL A 139 7.55 11.79 6.35
C VAL A 139 8.64 12.63 5.66
N VAL A 140 9.52 13.26 6.44
CA VAL A 140 10.65 14.04 5.91
C VAL A 140 11.58 13.16 5.08
N ALA A 141 11.85 11.93 5.55
CA ALA A 141 12.69 10.96 4.86
C ALA A 141 12.15 10.58 3.48
N VAL A 142 10.86 10.24 3.39
CA VAL A 142 10.20 9.90 2.12
C VAL A 142 10.18 11.10 1.19
N PHE A 143 9.94 12.30 1.72
CA PHE A 143 9.93 13.51 0.91
C PHE A 143 11.33 13.82 0.36
N ALA A 144 12.36 13.81 1.22
CA ALA A 144 13.74 13.99 0.80
C ALA A 144 14.15 12.94 -0.25
N TRP A 145 13.74 11.69 -0.06
CA TRP A 145 13.98 10.61 -1.00
C TRP A 145 13.36 10.85 -2.37
N SER A 146 12.08 11.20 -2.39
CA SER A 146 11.36 11.57 -3.60
C SER A 146 12.06 12.71 -4.35
N LEU A 147 12.44 13.78 -3.63
CA LEU A 147 13.10 14.94 -4.21
C LEU A 147 14.48 14.57 -4.79
N LEU A 148 15.31 13.86 -4.04
CA LEU A 148 16.66 13.50 -4.46
C LEU A 148 16.64 12.57 -5.65
N ALA A 149 15.79 11.54 -5.65
CA ALA A 149 15.62 10.62 -6.77
C ALA A 149 15.12 11.35 -8.03
N GLY A 150 14.11 12.22 -7.87
CA GLY A 150 13.56 12.99 -8.98
C GLY A 150 14.55 13.99 -9.57
N LEU A 151 15.26 14.74 -8.73
CA LEU A 151 16.28 15.69 -9.18
C LEU A 151 17.47 14.99 -9.83
N LEU A 152 17.91 13.85 -9.29
CA LEU A 152 18.99 13.08 -9.89
C LEU A 152 18.60 12.62 -11.29
N ILE A 153 17.41 12.04 -11.46
CA ILE A 153 16.96 11.64 -12.79
C ILE A 153 16.80 12.84 -13.73
N ASN A 154 16.35 13.98 -13.22
CA ASN A 154 16.31 15.21 -14.00
C ASN A 154 17.72 15.72 -14.37
N ARG A 155 18.79 15.31 -13.70
CA ARG A 155 20.17 15.60 -14.10
C ARG A 155 20.76 14.55 -15.04
N LEU A 156 20.49 13.27 -14.80
CA LEU A 156 21.05 12.15 -15.56
C LEU A 156 20.38 11.92 -16.93
N THR A 157 19.15 12.40 -17.11
CA THR A 157 18.41 12.23 -18.36
C THR A 157 18.41 13.51 -19.18
N SER A 158 18.59 13.42 -20.50
CA SER A 158 18.42 14.56 -21.41
C SER A 158 16.93 14.81 -21.69
N ASN A 159 16.58 16.01 -22.17
CA ASN A 159 15.22 16.53 -22.40
C ASN A 159 14.37 15.73 -23.42
N ARG A 160 14.88 14.62 -23.96
CA ARG A 160 14.13 13.74 -24.85
C ARG A 160 13.24 12.82 -24.03
N SER A 161 12.04 13.28 -23.70
CA SER A 161 10.92 12.39 -23.41
C SER A 161 10.87 11.37 -24.56
N PRO A 162 10.97 10.05 -24.30
CA PRO A 162 10.96 9.03 -25.34
C PRO A 162 9.50 8.78 -25.75
N VAL A 163 8.91 9.80 -26.34
CA VAL A 163 7.78 9.71 -27.27
C VAL A 163 8.12 10.72 -28.37
N GLU A 164 9.00 10.28 -29.27
CA GLU A 164 9.17 10.93 -30.57
C GLU A 164 7.80 11.00 -31.24
N THR A 165 7.54 12.15 -31.88
CA THR A 165 6.31 12.51 -32.61
C THR A 165 5.18 13.05 -31.72
N ILE A 166 5.26 14.36 -31.45
CA ILE A 166 4.09 15.20 -31.24
C ILE A 166 3.36 15.24 -32.59
N SER A 167 2.52 14.24 -32.86
CA SER A 167 1.38 14.39 -33.76
C SER A 167 0.15 14.45 -32.87
N ASP A 168 -0.53 15.59 -32.95
CA ASP A 168 -1.81 15.90 -32.32
C ASP A 168 -1.73 16.09 -30.80
N PHE A 169 -1.78 17.36 -30.39
CA PHE A 169 -2.42 17.66 -29.12
C PHE A 169 -3.83 17.05 -29.20
N GLU A 170 -4.03 15.86 -28.63
CA GLU A 170 -5.36 15.26 -28.42
C GLU A 170 -6.21 16.33 -27.74
N GLY A 171 -6.99 17.07 -28.54
CA GLY A 171 -7.95 18.02 -28.02
C GLY A 171 -8.89 17.27 -27.09
N LEU A 172 -9.28 17.90 -25.98
CA LEU A 172 -10.36 17.35 -25.17
C LEU A 172 -11.60 17.28 -26.07
N PRO A 173 -12.29 16.11 -26.15
CA PRO A 173 -13.46 15.97 -27.00
C PRO A 173 -14.47 17.10 -26.75
N GLY A 174 -15.14 17.55 -27.81
CA GLY A 174 -16.04 18.69 -27.75
C GLY A 174 -17.26 18.46 -26.85
N THR A 175 -17.73 17.22 -26.70
CA THR A 175 -18.93 16.88 -25.93
C THR A 175 -18.62 16.16 -24.61
N PRO A 176 -19.41 16.37 -23.53
CA PRO A 176 -19.20 15.69 -22.24
C PRO A 176 -19.25 14.16 -22.35
N PHE A 177 -20.16 13.63 -23.17
CA PHE A 177 -20.30 12.18 -23.40
C PHE A 177 -19.04 11.60 -24.05
N ALA A 178 -18.47 12.30 -25.03
CA ALA A 178 -17.24 11.91 -25.69
C ALA A 178 -16.03 11.89 -24.75
N ARG A 179 -15.97 12.85 -23.82
CA ARG A 179 -14.95 12.87 -22.77
C ARG A 179 -15.07 11.66 -21.86
N LEU A 180 -16.27 11.36 -21.39
CA LEU A 180 -16.53 10.18 -20.55
C LEU A 180 -16.18 8.88 -21.28
N ALA A 181 -16.58 8.76 -22.54
CA ALA A 181 -16.23 7.63 -23.38
C ALA A 181 -14.70 7.45 -23.56
N ARG A 182 -13.98 8.56 -23.74
CA ARG A 182 -12.51 8.56 -23.81
C ARG A 182 -11.87 8.15 -22.48
N VAL A 183 -12.44 8.59 -21.34
CA VAL A 183 -12.02 8.13 -20.00
C VAL A 183 -12.17 6.61 -19.90
N VAL A 184 -13.37 6.08 -20.15
CA VAL A 184 -13.68 4.64 -19.99
C VAL A 184 -12.84 3.78 -20.94
N SER A 185 -12.71 4.17 -22.20
CA SER A 185 -11.88 3.44 -23.18
C SER A 185 -10.39 3.45 -22.83
N SER A 186 -9.88 4.56 -22.27
CA SER A 186 -8.51 4.62 -21.75
C SER A 186 -8.34 3.70 -20.55
N MET A 187 -9.28 3.73 -19.60
CA MET A 187 -9.26 2.86 -18.43
C MET A 187 -9.21 1.38 -18.82
N ALA A 188 -10.06 0.96 -19.76
CA ALA A 188 -10.08 -0.41 -20.26
C ALA A 188 -8.75 -0.82 -20.94
N THR A 189 -8.17 0.08 -21.74
CA THR A 189 -6.91 -0.16 -22.44
C THR A 189 -5.72 -0.29 -21.49
N ASP A 190 -5.67 0.56 -20.47
CA ASP A 190 -4.62 0.55 -19.44
C ASP A 190 -4.73 -0.69 -18.54
N CYS A 191 -5.94 -0.99 -18.04
CA CYS A 191 -6.24 -2.18 -17.24
C CYS A 191 -5.79 -3.46 -17.96
N SER A 192 -6.19 -3.65 -19.21
CA SER A 192 -5.83 -4.85 -20.00
C SER A 192 -4.35 -4.93 -20.42
N GLY A 193 -3.54 -3.92 -20.09
CA GLY A 193 -2.19 -3.73 -20.63
C GLY A 193 -1.07 -3.77 -19.61
N SER A 194 -0.44 -2.62 -19.40
CA SER A 194 0.67 -2.51 -18.46
C SER A 194 0.21 -2.75 -17.03
N SER A 195 -0.96 -2.26 -16.65
CA SER A 195 -1.49 -2.37 -15.29
C SER A 195 -1.70 -3.83 -14.86
N LEU A 196 -2.30 -4.67 -15.71
CA LEU A 196 -2.44 -6.11 -15.42
C LEU A 196 -1.08 -6.80 -15.26
N ARG A 197 -0.07 -6.41 -16.04
CA ARG A 197 1.29 -6.98 -15.90
C ARG A 197 1.96 -6.55 -14.60
N ASP A 198 1.76 -5.31 -14.17
CA ASP A 198 2.31 -4.82 -12.90
C ASP A 198 1.66 -5.56 -11.71
N LEU A 199 0.33 -5.72 -11.75
CA LEU A 199 -0.42 -6.47 -10.75
C LEU A 199 0.03 -7.94 -10.70
N ALA A 200 0.17 -8.58 -11.87
CA ALA A 200 0.65 -9.95 -11.94
C ALA A 200 2.09 -10.10 -11.40
N LEU A 201 2.96 -9.12 -11.65
CA LEU A 201 4.33 -9.13 -11.14
C LEU A 201 4.38 -8.93 -9.62
N ALA A 202 3.59 -7.99 -9.08
CA ALA A 202 3.47 -7.78 -7.65
C ALA A 202 2.91 -9.04 -6.94
N ALA A 203 1.83 -9.61 -7.48
CA ALA A 203 1.23 -10.83 -6.94
C ALA A 203 2.16 -12.05 -7.03
N ALA A 204 2.95 -12.16 -8.12
CA ALA A 204 3.96 -13.20 -8.24
C ALA A 204 5.08 -13.03 -7.20
N GLY A 205 5.52 -11.80 -6.93
CA GLY A 205 6.48 -11.50 -5.86
C GLY A 205 5.98 -11.95 -4.48
N ALA A 206 4.76 -11.56 -4.12
CA ALA A 206 4.11 -11.98 -2.88
C ALA A 206 3.93 -13.50 -2.81
N GLY A 207 3.51 -14.12 -3.92
CA GLY A 207 3.38 -15.58 -4.04
C GLY A 207 4.70 -16.32 -3.84
N LEU A 208 5.82 -15.77 -4.32
CA LEU A 208 7.15 -16.35 -4.07
C LEU A 208 7.53 -16.31 -2.59
N LEU A 209 7.20 -15.22 -1.89
CA LEU A 209 7.41 -15.14 -0.44
C LEU A 209 6.50 -16.15 0.29
N GLY A 210 5.23 -16.23 -0.08
CA GLY A 210 4.30 -17.21 0.46
C GLY A 210 4.70 -18.67 0.20
N ALA A 211 5.43 -18.93 -0.89
CA ALA A 211 5.93 -20.26 -1.21
C ALA A 211 7.10 -20.67 -0.29
N PHE A 212 8.10 -19.80 -0.17
CA PHE A 212 9.43 -20.17 0.33
C PHE A 212 9.79 -19.58 1.69
N LEU A 213 9.12 -18.52 2.13
CA LEU A 213 9.46 -17.81 3.36
C LEU A 213 8.66 -18.40 4.53
N ARG A 214 9.30 -19.24 5.35
CA ARG A 214 8.65 -19.84 6.52
C ARG A 214 8.30 -18.78 7.57
N SER A 215 7.23 -19.00 8.32
CA SER A 215 6.84 -18.16 9.45
C SER A 215 7.96 -18.02 10.49
N GLY A 216 8.16 -16.80 11.00
CA GLY A 216 9.18 -16.44 11.98
C GLY A 216 10.58 -16.20 11.42
N TRP A 217 10.80 -16.39 10.12
CA TRP A 217 12.12 -16.24 9.51
C TRP A 217 12.59 -14.78 9.49
N LEU A 218 11.70 -13.87 9.09
CA LEU A 218 11.97 -12.44 9.04
C LEU A 218 12.15 -11.85 10.43
N GLN A 219 11.48 -12.40 11.45
CA GLN A 219 11.65 -11.98 12.84
C GLN A 219 13.12 -12.16 13.28
N GLN A 220 13.73 -13.29 12.89
CA GLN A 220 15.13 -13.58 13.18
C GLN A 220 16.10 -12.79 12.28
N ALA A 221 15.78 -12.64 10.99
CA ALA A 221 16.61 -11.91 10.03
C ALA A 221 16.61 -10.37 10.25
N ALA A 222 15.53 -9.84 10.82
CA ALA A 222 15.37 -8.43 11.15
C ALA A 222 15.95 -8.02 12.51
N SER A 223 16.38 -8.98 13.34
CA SER A 223 17.00 -8.76 14.66
C SER A 223 18.54 -8.60 14.53
N PRO A 224 19.24 -8.02 15.54
CA PRO A 224 19.66 -6.61 15.76
C PRO A 224 20.65 -6.03 14.68
N PRO A 225 21.33 -4.85 14.84
CA PRO A 225 21.68 -3.95 13.72
C PRO A 225 22.84 -4.48 12.87
N ARG A 226 22.51 -5.27 11.85
CA ARG A 226 23.46 -5.64 10.80
C ARG A 226 23.11 -4.84 9.54
N PRO A 227 24.08 -4.20 8.85
CA PRO A 227 23.81 -3.56 7.57
C PRO A 227 23.25 -4.54 6.52
N ALA A 228 23.53 -5.85 6.66
CA ALA A 228 22.92 -6.90 5.87
C ALA A 228 21.41 -7.08 6.14
N GLY A 229 20.94 -6.86 7.37
CA GLY A 229 19.52 -6.97 7.74
C GLY A 229 18.66 -5.98 6.96
N ASN A 230 19.10 -4.73 6.83
CA ASN A 230 18.39 -3.73 6.03
C ASN A 230 18.30 -4.10 4.55
N LEU A 231 19.34 -4.72 3.98
CA LEU A 231 19.29 -5.19 2.59
C LEU A 231 18.31 -6.37 2.41
N VAL A 232 18.26 -7.29 3.38
CA VAL A 232 17.29 -8.37 3.40
C VAL A 232 15.87 -7.81 3.52
N THR A 233 15.61 -6.90 4.47
CA THR A 233 14.32 -6.22 4.62
C THR A 233 13.93 -5.48 3.34
N ALA A 234 14.88 -4.82 2.67
CA ALA A 234 14.63 -4.14 1.40
C ALA A 234 14.23 -5.11 0.29
N ALA A 235 14.95 -6.22 0.15
CA ALA A 235 14.67 -7.23 -0.87
C ALA A 235 13.30 -7.89 -0.63
N MET A 236 12.97 -8.16 0.64
CA MET A 236 11.71 -8.78 1.04
C MET A 236 10.54 -7.83 0.86
N GLY A 237 10.65 -6.58 1.31
CA GLY A 237 9.63 -5.56 1.03
C GLY A 237 9.40 -5.39 -0.47
N ALA A 238 10.47 -5.33 -1.26
CA ALA A 238 10.35 -5.20 -2.71
C ALA A 238 9.59 -6.36 -3.37
N LEU A 239 9.71 -7.58 -2.82
CA LEU A 239 8.97 -8.76 -3.27
C LEU A 239 7.53 -8.79 -2.75
N ALA A 240 7.32 -8.42 -1.49
CA ALA A 240 6.01 -8.44 -0.83
C ALA A 240 4.99 -7.55 -1.54
N SER A 241 5.45 -6.41 -2.08
CA SER A 241 4.61 -5.44 -2.79
C SER A 241 3.38 -5.06 -1.96
N GLU A 242 3.64 -4.38 -0.86
CA GLU A 242 2.62 -4.02 0.13
C GLU A 242 1.89 -2.72 -0.24
N THR A 243 0.71 -2.55 0.34
CA THR A 243 -0.01 -1.27 0.29
C THR A 243 0.67 -0.27 1.25
N PRO A 244 0.56 1.06 1.03
CA PRO A 244 1.13 2.05 1.94
C PRO A 244 0.65 1.85 3.39
N LEU A 245 -0.63 1.51 3.53
CA LEU A 245 -1.25 1.24 4.81
C LEU A 245 -0.72 -0.04 5.47
N GLY A 246 -0.61 -1.13 4.70
CA GLY A 246 -0.04 -2.41 5.19
C GLY A 246 1.42 -2.25 5.60
N ALA A 247 2.23 -1.61 4.75
CA ALA A 247 3.64 -1.36 5.03
C ALA A 247 3.84 -0.45 6.27
N MET A 248 2.98 0.55 6.46
CA MET A 248 2.99 1.38 7.67
C MET A 248 2.56 0.61 8.91
N ARG A 249 1.58 -0.30 8.80
CA ARG A 249 1.18 -1.19 9.90
C ARG A 249 2.37 -2.01 10.38
N GLN A 250 3.04 -2.69 9.45
CA GLN A 250 4.19 -3.54 9.74
C GLN A 250 5.35 -2.71 10.34
N ALA A 251 5.66 -1.56 9.75
CA ALA A 251 6.66 -0.64 10.27
C ALA A 251 6.34 -0.16 11.70
N GLY A 252 5.08 0.14 11.98
CA GLY A 252 4.62 0.54 13.32
C GLY A 252 4.74 -0.57 14.36
N ILE A 253 4.40 -1.81 14.00
CA ILE A 253 4.57 -2.98 14.87
C ILE A 253 6.05 -3.21 15.17
N LEU A 254 6.92 -3.12 14.16
CA LEU A 254 8.38 -3.26 14.35
C LEU A 254 8.93 -2.23 15.35
N VAL A 255 8.59 -0.95 15.18
CA VAL A 255 9.04 0.12 16.11
C VAL A 255 8.54 -0.15 17.53
N ARG A 256 7.30 -0.63 17.68
CA ARG A 256 6.73 -0.95 18.99
C ARG A 256 7.40 -2.14 19.65
N ASP A 257 7.70 -3.17 18.86
CA ASP A 257 8.32 -4.42 19.33
C ASP A 257 9.85 -4.26 19.55
N GLY A 258 10.36 -3.03 19.49
CA GLY A 258 11.75 -2.69 19.84
C GLY A 258 12.77 -2.82 18.71
N TYR A 259 12.32 -3.00 17.46
CA TYR A 259 13.20 -3.01 16.29
C TYR A 259 13.68 -1.60 15.94
N THR A 260 14.79 -1.52 15.21
CA THR A 260 15.36 -0.24 14.78
C THR A 260 14.40 0.52 13.86
N HIS A 261 14.40 1.85 13.97
CA HIS A 261 13.61 2.70 13.08
C HIS A 261 14.05 2.55 11.61
N GLN A 262 15.30 2.11 11.39
CA GLN A 262 15.84 1.85 10.05
C GLN A 262 15.16 0.67 9.38
N THR A 263 15.01 -0.45 10.10
CA THR A 263 14.36 -1.65 9.58
C THR A 263 12.90 -1.38 9.24
N ALA A 264 12.19 -0.68 10.14
CA ALA A 264 10.82 -0.25 9.90
C ALA A 264 10.69 0.67 8.67
N PHE A 265 11.58 1.66 8.55
CA PHE A 265 11.58 2.58 7.41
C PHE A 265 11.94 1.89 6.10
N MET A 266 12.89 0.95 6.12
CA MET A 266 13.29 0.21 4.95
C MET A 266 12.15 -0.69 4.45
N LEU A 267 11.43 -1.35 5.35
CA LEU A 267 10.26 -2.13 5.01
C LEU A 267 9.17 -1.24 4.37
N LEU A 268 8.93 -0.06 4.94
CA LEU A 268 7.99 0.91 4.38
C LEU A 268 8.41 1.37 2.97
N ALA A 269 9.68 1.79 2.82
CA ALA A 269 10.21 2.34 1.58
C ALA A 269 10.25 1.30 0.45
N SER A 270 10.71 0.08 0.74
CA SER A 270 10.82 -1.00 -0.25
C SER A 270 9.50 -1.72 -0.51
N GLY A 271 8.70 -1.95 0.54
CA GLY A 271 7.38 -2.58 0.50
C GLY A 271 6.38 -1.82 -0.33
N ALA A 272 6.20 -0.55 -0.01
CA ALA A 272 5.21 0.30 -0.67
C ALA A 272 5.82 1.12 -1.81
N GLY A 273 7.10 1.52 -1.75
CA GLY A 273 7.71 2.44 -2.71
C GLY A 273 8.54 1.82 -3.84
N PHE A 274 9.42 0.87 -3.54
CA PHE A 274 10.41 0.33 -4.50
C PHE A 274 10.20 -1.17 -4.78
N ASN A 275 8.93 -1.57 -4.90
CA ASN A 275 8.58 -2.94 -5.19
C ASN A 275 8.83 -3.35 -6.65
N LEU A 276 8.70 -4.65 -6.92
CA LEU A 276 8.96 -5.26 -8.23
C LEU A 276 8.22 -4.56 -9.38
N ALA A 277 6.99 -4.11 -9.17
CA ALA A 277 6.21 -3.43 -10.20
C ALA A 277 6.85 -2.08 -10.60
N ILE A 278 7.26 -1.29 -9.61
CA ILE A 278 7.95 -0.02 -9.83
C ILE A 278 9.33 -0.26 -10.44
N LEU A 279 10.09 -1.25 -9.96
CA LEU A 279 11.39 -1.62 -10.55
C LEU A 279 11.27 -2.02 -12.03
N ASN A 280 10.29 -2.85 -12.37
CA ASN A 280 10.00 -3.23 -13.76
C ASN A 280 9.59 -2.02 -14.61
N TRP A 281 8.81 -1.09 -14.05
CA TRP A 281 8.44 0.13 -14.74
C TRP A 281 9.61 1.12 -14.89
N LEU A 282 10.51 1.25 -13.91
CA LEU A 282 11.74 2.04 -14.04
C LEU A 282 12.57 1.54 -15.22
N HIS A 283 12.65 0.22 -15.39
CA HIS A 283 13.36 -0.40 -16.51
C HIS A 283 12.68 -0.15 -17.86
N ARG A 284 11.38 -0.45 -17.98
CA ARG A 284 10.67 -0.42 -19.27
C ARG A 284 10.09 0.95 -19.64
N GLY A 285 9.59 1.67 -18.64
CA GLY A 285 8.87 2.94 -18.78
C GLY A 285 9.80 4.13 -18.93
N LEU A 286 10.79 4.27 -18.04
CA LEU A 286 11.73 5.41 -18.11
C LEU A 286 12.86 5.23 -19.13
N ARG A 287 13.06 4.01 -19.67
CA ARG A 287 14.11 3.67 -20.66
C ARG A 287 15.47 4.29 -20.29
N LEU A 288 15.85 4.14 -19.03
CA LEU A 288 17.10 4.68 -18.49
C LEU A 288 18.29 3.86 -18.99
N LYS A 289 19.46 4.50 -19.11
CA LYS A 289 20.72 3.77 -19.31
C LYS A 289 20.98 2.89 -18.07
N PRO A 290 21.67 1.74 -18.20
CA PRO A 290 21.93 0.83 -17.07
C PRO A 290 22.53 1.53 -15.84
N TRP A 291 23.48 2.44 -16.03
CA TRP A 291 24.09 3.22 -14.95
C TRP A 291 23.12 4.17 -14.24
N SER A 292 22.24 4.85 -14.99
CA SER A 292 21.21 5.71 -14.40
C SER A 292 20.18 4.89 -13.62
N MET A 293 19.90 3.66 -14.05
CA MET A 293 19.04 2.74 -13.34
C MET A 293 19.68 2.22 -12.05
N ALA A 294 20.95 1.81 -12.11
CA ALA A 294 21.72 1.44 -10.93
C ALA A 294 21.78 2.60 -9.92
N ALA A 295 21.93 3.84 -10.38
CA ALA A 295 21.91 5.01 -9.51
C ALA A 295 20.54 5.23 -8.84
N VAL A 296 19.43 5.03 -9.56
CA VAL A 296 18.08 5.15 -8.98
C VAL A 296 17.80 4.04 -7.98
N ILE A 297 18.14 2.79 -8.30
CA ILE A 297 17.97 1.65 -7.38
C ILE A 297 18.87 1.84 -6.17
N GLY A 298 20.12 2.28 -6.38
CA GLY A 298 21.06 2.63 -5.34
C GLY A 298 20.51 3.68 -4.39
N ILE A 299 19.98 4.79 -4.90
CA ILE A 299 19.30 5.80 -4.05
C ILE A 299 18.03 5.25 -3.43
N GLY A 300 17.31 4.40 -4.16
CA GLY A 300 16.11 3.71 -3.69
C GLY A 300 16.33 2.86 -2.44
N ILE A 301 17.54 2.35 -2.25
CA ILE A 301 17.91 1.45 -1.14
C ILE A 301 18.82 2.16 -0.13
N LEU A 302 19.91 2.80 -0.60
CA LEU A 302 20.92 3.42 0.26
C LEU A 302 20.39 4.65 1.00
N LEU A 303 19.54 5.45 0.36
CA LEU A 303 19.07 6.67 1.01
C LEU A 303 18.09 6.35 2.16
N PRO A 304 17.11 5.44 2.02
CA PRO A 304 16.35 4.95 3.16
C PRO A 304 17.21 4.34 4.29
N CYS A 305 18.24 3.56 3.94
CA CYS A 305 19.22 3.06 4.93
C CYS A 305 19.88 4.21 5.71
N LEU A 306 20.44 5.20 5.01
CA LEU A 306 21.17 6.31 5.62
C LEU A 306 20.27 7.19 6.49
N ILE A 307 19.06 7.45 6.03
CA ILE A 307 18.10 8.24 6.78
C ILE A 307 17.66 7.49 8.04
N GLY A 308 17.39 6.18 7.93
CA GLY A 308 17.12 5.32 9.08
C GLY A 308 18.22 5.39 10.14
N TRP A 309 19.49 5.32 9.72
CA TRP A 309 20.65 5.39 10.63
C TRP A 309 20.69 6.66 11.49
N GLY A 310 20.26 7.80 10.94
CA GLY A 310 20.19 9.06 11.69
C GLY A 310 19.14 9.10 12.81
N PHE A 311 18.18 8.16 12.80
CA PHE A 311 17.08 8.10 13.78
C PHE A 311 17.30 7.12 14.92
N ASP A 312 18.38 6.32 14.86
CA ASP A 312 18.56 5.18 15.74
C ASP A 312 19.24 5.58 17.05
N ARG A 313 18.44 6.09 17.99
CA ARG A 313 18.72 5.89 19.42
C ARG A 313 17.68 4.89 19.94
N PRO A 314 18.09 3.75 20.51
CA PRO A 314 17.15 2.79 21.07
C PRO A 314 16.32 3.48 22.15
N VAL A 315 15.01 3.61 21.93
CA VAL A 315 14.08 4.07 22.96
C VAL A 315 13.59 2.82 23.68
N ARG A 316 14.12 2.65 24.91
CA ARG A 316 13.91 1.54 25.87
C ARG A 316 14.66 0.26 25.54
N GLU A 317 15.51 -0.15 26.49
CA GLU A 317 15.84 -1.57 26.64
C GLU A 317 14.52 -2.34 26.80
N PRO A 318 14.34 -3.48 26.10
CA PRO A 318 13.18 -4.32 26.35
C PRO A 318 13.21 -4.75 27.82
N ALA A 319 12.16 -4.39 28.56
CA ALA A 319 12.00 -4.87 29.91
C ALA A 319 11.78 -6.39 29.86
N GLY A 320 12.84 -7.15 30.12
CA GLY A 320 12.78 -8.60 30.23
C GLY A 320 12.94 -9.34 28.91
N GLN A 321 13.54 -10.52 29.01
CA GLN A 321 13.73 -11.51 27.95
C GLN A 321 12.40 -12.10 27.45
N THR A 322 11.48 -11.29 26.93
CA THR A 322 10.35 -11.82 26.17
C THR A 322 10.85 -12.25 24.80
N MET A 323 10.66 -13.52 24.47
CA MET A 323 11.09 -14.12 23.20
C MET A 323 10.70 -13.23 22.01
N PHE A 324 11.64 -13.06 21.07
CA PHE A 324 11.50 -12.28 19.84
C PHE A 324 10.44 -12.85 18.89
N HIS A 325 9.16 -12.76 19.25
CA HIS A 325 8.05 -13.09 18.36
C HIS A 325 7.34 -11.80 17.95
N THR A 326 7.73 -11.26 16.79
CA THR A 326 7.02 -10.12 16.17
C THR A 326 6.12 -10.59 15.05
N HIS A 327 4.81 -10.41 15.21
CA HIS A 327 3.84 -10.73 14.17
C HIS A 327 3.85 -9.73 12.99
N ALA A 328 4.80 -8.78 12.97
CA ALA A 328 4.92 -7.77 11.91
C ALA A 328 5.12 -8.37 10.52
N PHE A 329 5.70 -9.56 10.42
CA PHE A 329 6.02 -10.21 9.15
C PHE A 329 5.03 -11.31 8.73
N ASP A 330 4.04 -11.60 9.58
CA ASP A 330 3.03 -12.63 9.33
C ASP A 330 2.21 -12.36 8.08
N GLU A 331 2.21 -11.13 7.57
CA GLU A 331 1.48 -10.74 6.35
C GLU A 331 2.29 -10.97 5.06
N VAL A 332 3.59 -11.21 5.22
CA VAL A 332 4.55 -11.37 4.12
C VAL A 332 5.02 -12.83 4.02
N GLU A 333 5.14 -13.51 5.15
CA GLU A 333 5.61 -14.89 5.24
C GLU A 333 4.55 -15.92 4.83
N ARG A 334 4.92 -17.18 4.68
CA ARG A 334 3.97 -18.28 4.46
C ARG A 334 3.05 -18.42 5.69
N PRO A 335 1.71 -18.42 5.51
CA PRO A 335 0.78 -18.73 6.60
C PRO A 335 1.10 -20.09 7.23
N ASN A 336 0.91 -20.20 8.54
CA ASN A 336 1.08 -21.47 9.23
C ASN A 336 -0.16 -22.35 9.01
N PHE A 337 -0.02 -23.40 8.21
CA PHE A 337 -1.10 -24.37 7.94
C PHE A 337 -1.04 -25.61 8.86
N GLY A 338 -0.18 -25.63 9.90
CA GLY A 338 -0.06 -26.77 10.81
C GLY A 338 0.19 -28.11 10.08
N GLY A 339 -0.28 -29.22 10.65
CA GLY A 339 -0.16 -30.58 10.09
C GLY A 339 -1.18 -30.97 9.00
N LEU A 340 -1.92 -30.01 8.44
CA LEU A 340 -3.11 -30.28 7.61
C LEU A 340 -2.80 -30.84 6.21
N GLU A 341 -3.74 -31.64 5.68
CA GLU A 341 -3.75 -32.16 4.31
C GLU A 341 -4.22 -31.11 3.27
N LEU A 342 -3.83 -31.31 1.99
CA LEU A 342 -4.09 -30.38 0.88
C LEU A 342 -5.59 -30.06 0.67
N SER A 343 -6.49 -31.00 0.95
CA SER A 343 -7.94 -30.87 0.78
C SER A 343 -8.56 -29.79 1.69
N LEU A 344 -7.97 -29.56 2.87
CA LEU A 344 -8.42 -28.56 3.86
C LEU A 344 -7.62 -27.25 3.76
N ALA A 345 -6.36 -27.33 3.30
CA ALA A 345 -5.51 -26.15 3.14
C ALA A 345 -6.03 -25.17 2.09
N VAL A 346 -6.65 -25.63 1.00
CA VAL A 346 -7.15 -24.76 -0.09
C VAL A 346 -8.39 -23.94 0.31
N PRO A 347 -9.44 -24.52 0.92
CA PRO A 347 -10.56 -23.74 1.45
C PRO A 347 -10.13 -22.75 2.54
N MET A 348 -9.22 -23.15 3.44
CA MET A 348 -8.67 -22.28 4.47
C MET A 348 -7.86 -21.13 3.87
N ALA A 349 -7.02 -21.42 2.88
CA ALA A 349 -6.28 -20.44 2.10
C ALA A 349 -7.21 -19.40 1.45
N TRP A 350 -8.33 -19.86 0.88
CA TRP A 350 -9.34 -18.96 0.32
C TRP A 350 -10.00 -18.10 1.40
N GLY A 351 -10.36 -18.69 2.54
CA GLY A 351 -10.92 -17.97 3.68
C GLY A 351 -9.97 -16.87 4.17
N ILE A 352 -8.70 -17.20 4.41
CA ILE A 352 -7.65 -16.26 4.85
C ILE A 352 -7.44 -15.16 3.80
N ALA A 353 -7.44 -15.52 2.52
CA ALA A 353 -7.20 -14.54 1.47
C ALA A 353 -8.34 -13.52 1.32
N THR A 354 -9.57 -13.89 1.66
CA THR A 354 -10.78 -13.07 1.46
C THR A 354 -11.25 -12.30 2.69
N GLN A 355 -10.57 -12.43 3.83
CA GLN A 355 -10.93 -11.75 5.07
C GLN A 355 -10.88 -10.21 4.99
N GLY A 356 -11.88 -9.54 5.56
CA GLY A 356 -11.81 -8.10 5.92
C GLY A 356 -12.13 -7.08 4.83
N GLN A 357 -12.64 -7.49 3.66
CA GLN A 357 -12.57 -6.67 2.44
C GLN A 357 -13.90 -6.26 1.80
N ALA A 358 -14.73 -5.48 2.52
CA ALA A 358 -16.02 -5.00 1.99
C ALA A 358 -15.92 -4.22 0.66
N PHE A 359 -14.85 -3.46 0.45
CA PHE A 359 -14.66 -2.62 -0.74
C PHE A 359 -13.83 -3.27 -1.86
N THR A 360 -13.20 -4.42 -1.60
CA THR A 360 -12.33 -5.05 -2.58
C THR A 360 -13.08 -5.81 -3.66
N LEU A 361 -14.14 -6.54 -3.30
CA LEU A 361 -14.93 -7.31 -4.26
C LEU A 361 -15.54 -6.42 -5.37
N PRO A 362 -16.16 -5.27 -5.06
CA PRO A 362 -16.61 -4.33 -6.09
C PRO A 362 -15.46 -3.81 -6.96
N ALA A 363 -14.31 -3.48 -6.36
CA ALA A 363 -13.15 -2.99 -7.09
C ALA A 363 -12.59 -4.04 -8.06
N LEU A 364 -12.47 -5.29 -7.60
CA LEU A 364 -12.03 -6.42 -8.38
C LEU A 364 -12.99 -6.69 -9.55
N LEU A 365 -14.30 -6.69 -9.28
CA LEU A 365 -15.34 -6.87 -10.31
C LEU A 365 -15.25 -5.78 -11.38
N LEU A 366 -15.06 -4.52 -10.98
CA LEU A 366 -14.93 -3.44 -11.96
C LEU A 366 -13.62 -3.56 -12.77
N LEU A 367 -12.52 -3.94 -12.14
CA LEU A 367 -11.25 -4.17 -12.83
C LEU A 367 -11.32 -5.36 -13.80
N THR A 368 -12.02 -6.44 -13.46
CA THR A 368 -12.21 -7.58 -14.38
C THR A 368 -13.09 -7.18 -15.56
N LEU A 369 -14.17 -6.43 -15.34
CA LEU A 369 -14.98 -5.87 -16.41
C LEU A 369 -14.16 -4.94 -17.33
N LEU A 370 -13.38 -4.03 -16.76
CA LEU A 370 -12.52 -3.12 -17.54
C LEU A 370 -11.43 -3.88 -18.31
N SER A 371 -10.83 -4.90 -17.69
CA SER A 371 -9.79 -5.72 -18.32
C SER A 371 -10.35 -6.57 -19.46
N THR A 372 -11.51 -7.18 -19.27
CA THR A 372 -12.20 -7.95 -20.32
C THR A 372 -12.65 -7.04 -21.46
N ALA A 373 -13.26 -5.89 -21.16
CA ALA A 373 -13.60 -4.87 -22.15
C ALA A 373 -12.36 -4.39 -22.94
N GLY A 374 -11.23 -4.17 -22.26
CA GLY A 374 -9.98 -3.78 -22.89
C GLY A 374 -9.38 -4.85 -23.81
N LEU A 375 -9.44 -6.13 -23.40
CA LEU A 375 -9.03 -7.26 -24.23
C LEU A 375 -9.92 -7.40 -25.47
N ILE A 376 -11.23 -7.21 -25.33
CA ILE A 376 -12.17 -7.19 -26.45
C ILE A 376 -11.86 -6.01 -27.39
N ALA A 377 -11.60 -4.82 -26.83
CA ALA A 377 -11.26 -3.61 -27.58
C ALA A 377 -9.95 -3.73 -28.38
N ARG A 378 -9.03 -4.63 -27.99
CA ARG A 378 -7.79 -4.90 -28.72
C ARG A 378 -7.97 -5.71 -30.00
N ARG A 379 -9.12 -6.36 -30.20
CA ARG A 379 -9.40 -7.09 -31.45
C ARG A 379 -9.35 -6.10 -32.63
N PRO A 380 -8.68 -6.43 -33.75
CA PRO A 380 -8.37 -5.46 -34.81
C PRO A 380 -9.61 -4.78 -35.39
N ARG A 381 -10.72 -5.53 -35.56
CA ARG A 381 -12.02 -5.00 -36.02
C ARG A 381 -12.64 -3.98 -35.06
N ILE A 382 -12.56 -4.22 -33.76
CA ILE A 382 -13.15 -3.34 -32.74
C ILE A 382 -12.24 -2.12 -32.53
N ARG A 383 -10.93 -2.33 -32.58
CA ARG A 383 -9.92 -1.26 -32.50
C ARG A 383 -10.09 -0.24 -33.62
N SER A 384 -10.32 -0.69 -34.87
CA SER A 384 -10.54 0.23 -35.98
C SER A 384 -11.82 1.05 -35.81
N VAL A 385 -12.90 0.44 -35.32
CA VAL A 385 -14.17 1.13 -35.03
C VAL A 385 -14.00 2.14 -33.90
N LEU A 386 -13.30 1.78 -32.81
CA LEU A 386 -13.01 2.69 -31.70
C LEU A 386 -12.12 3.85 -32.11
N MET A 387 -11.16 3.63 -33.00
CA MET A 387 -10.30 4.69 -33.55
C MET A 387 -11.10 5.66 -34.42
N GLN A 388 -11.95 5.15 -35.31
CA GLN A 388 -12.86 5.96 -36.13
C GLN A 388 -13.83 6.77 -35.25
N TRP A 389 -14.39 6.12 -34.22
CA TRP A 389 -15.29 6.78 -33.28
C TRP A 389 -14.57 7.86 -32.47
N ASN A 390 -13.37 7.59 -31.96
CA ASN A 390 -12.56 8.59 -31.25
C ASN A 390 -12.16 9.76 -32.15
N ALA A 391 -11.87 9.53 -33.43
CA ALA A 391 -11.58 10.59 -34.40
C ALA A 391 -12.81 11.47 -34.67
N CYS A 392 -14.02 10.88 -34.75
CA CYS A 392 -15.27 11.64 -34.86
C CYS A 392 -15.56 12.53 -33.63
N LEU A 393 -14.99 12.19 -32.46
CA LEU A 393 -15.14 12.96 -31.22
C LEU A 393 -14.17 14.15 -31.10
N GLU A 394 -13.17 14.24 -32.00
CA GLU A 394 -12.14 15.29 -32.03
C GLU A 394 -12.50 16.48 -32.91
N LEU A 395 -13.77 16.60 -33.35
CA LEU A 395 -14.21 17.72 -34.17
C LEU A 395 -13.86 19.07 -33.51
N PRO A 396 -13.28 20.04 -34.26
CA PRO A 396 -12.85 21.31 -33.72
C PRO A 396 -14.02 22.05 -33.08
N ARG A 397 -13.74 22.80 -32.02
CA ARG A 397 -14.69 23.77 -31.45
C ARG A 397 -15.23 24.67 -32.57
N HIS A 398 -16.45 24.43 -33.04
CA HIS A 398 -17.21 25.52 -33.65
C HIS A 398 -17.61 26.44 -32.52
N ALA A 399 -17.19 27.70 -32.62
CA ALA A 399 -17.56 28.78 -31.72
C ALA A 399 -19.07 29.06 -31.85
N SER A 400 -19.91 28.19 -31.30
CA SER A 400 -21.35 28.38 -31.29
C SER A 400 -21.85 28.38 -29.85
N GLY A 401 -22.08 29.59 -29.33
CA GLY A 401 -22.90 29.86 -28.15
C GLY A 401 -22.36 29.30 -26.84
N THR A 402 -21.76 30.18 -26.02
CA THR A 402 -21.45 29.88 -24.62
C THR A 402 -22.74 29.55 -23.87
N ARG A 403 -23.09 28.27 -23.76
CA ARG A 403 -24.07 27.81 -22.77
C ARG A 403 -23.51 28.17 -21.39
N ALA A 404 -24.35 28.59 -20.45
CA ALA A 404 -23.92 29.00 -19.11
C ALA A 404 -23.07 27.94 -18.38
N TRP A 405 -23.24 26.67 -18.75
CA TRP A 405 -22.55 25.49 -18.23
C TRP A 405 -21.18 25.20 -18.88
N ASP A 406 -20.81 25.90 -19.96
CA ASP A 406 -19.56 25.68 -20.72
C ASP A 406 -18.59 26.87 -20.56
N ARG A 407 -18.44 27.34 -19.32
CA ARG A 407 -17.44 28.36 -18.97
C ARG A 407 -16.12 27.68 -18.65
N SER A 408 -15.10 27.94 -19.46
CA SER A 408 -13.72 27.56 -19.13
C SER A 408 -13.26 28.35 -17.91
N LEU A 409 -13.16 27.69 -16.77
CA LEU A 409 -12.59 28.27 -15.55
C LEU A 409 -11.11 28.59 -15.77
N SER A 410 -10.63 29.72 -15.23
CA SER A 410 -9.20 30.02 -15.26
C SER A 410 -8.41 28.92 -14.55
N PRO A 411 -7.16 28.62 -14.95
CA PRO A 411 -6.35 27.57 -14.32
C PRO A 411 -6.27 27.70 -12.79
N ARG A 412 -6.23 28.93 -12.27
CA ARG A 412 -6.19 29.22 -10.82
C ARG A 412 -7.51 28.85 -10.12
N LEU A 413 -8.65 29.19 -10.73
CA LEU A 413 -9.97 28.84 -10.23
C LEU A 413 -10.21 27.32 -10.28
N THR A 414 -9.77 26.64 -11.33
CA THR A 414 -9.85 25.18 -11.44
C THR A 414 -9.00 24.50 -10.38
N THR A 415 -7.79 24.99 -10.10
CA THR A 415 -6.97 24.46 -8.99
C THR A 415 -7.58 24.74 -7.63
N ALA A 416 -8.16 25.93 -7.42
CA ALA A 416 -8.80 26.28 -6.15
C ALA A 416 -10.05 25.42 -5.90
N LEU A 417 -10.93 25.29 -6.89
CA LEU A 417 -12.11 24.42 -6.82
C LEU A 417 -11.72 22.95 -6.64
N GLY A 418 -10.67 22.50 -7.33
CA GLY A 418 -10.12 21.15 -7.15
C GLY A 418 -9.64 20.90 -5.72
N LEU A 419 -8.94 21.86 -5.10
CA LEU A 419 -8.53 21.76 -3.69
C LEU A 419 -9.71 21.82 -2.72
N VAL A 420 -10.67 22.72 -2.97
CA VAL A 420 -11.90 22.84 -2.16
C VAL A 420 -12.75 21.57 -2.24
N ALA A 421 -12.72 20.83 -3.34
CA ALA A 421 -13.39 19.53 -3.45
C ALA A 421 -12.56 18.38 -2.88
N ALA A 422 -11.25 18.37 -3.12
CA ALA A 422 -10.36 17.27 -2.75
C ALA A 422 -10.12 17.19 -1.23
N ILE A 423 -9.99 18.32 -0.54
CA ILE A 423 -9.70 18.32 0.91
C ILE A 423 -10.87 17.73 1.70
N PRO A 424 -12.15 18.16 1.54
CA PRO A 424 -13.28 17.53 2.20
C PRO A 424 -13.47 16.07 1.81
N ALA A 425 -13.26 15.72 0.54
CA ALA A 425 -13.34 14.32 0.09
C ALA A 425 -12.29 13.43 0.75
N LEU A 426 -11.06 13.94 0.90
CA LEU A 426 -9.99 13.25 1.59
C LEU A 426 -10.30 13.11 3.09
N ILE A 427 -10.80 14.18 3.74
CA ILE A 427 -11.23 14.14 5.13
C ILE A 427 -12.35 13.11 5.32
N ALA A 428 -13.36 13.12 4.43
CA ALA A 428 -14.45 12.16 4.45
C ALA A 428 -13.92 10.73 4.31
N LEU A 429 -13.01 10.48 3.36
CA LEU A 429 -12.37 9.17 3.17
C LEU A 429 -11.65 8.69 4.44
N VAL A 430 -10.87 9.57 5.08
CA VAL A 430 -10.18 9.26 6.34
C VAL A 430 -11.19 8.93 7.45
N LEU A 431 -12.26 9.72 7.59
CA LEU A 431 -13.29 9.50 8.61
C LEU A 431 -14.15 8.26 8.36
N THR A 432 -14.37 7.89 7.09
CA THR A 432 -15.04 6.64 6.71
C THR A 432 -14.16 5.42 7.03
N TYR A 433 -12.85 5.53 6.81
CA TYR A 433 -11.91 4.45 7.14
C TYR A 433 -11.69 4.30 8.67
N TYR A 434 -11.67 5.43 9.39
CA TYR A 434 -11.54 5.52 10.85
C TYR A 434 -12.85 6.01 11.50
N PRO A 435 -13.87 5.12 11.61
CA PRO A 435 -15.17 5.47 12.16
C PRO A 435 -15.07 5.84 13.64
N ALA A 436 -16.14 6.42 14.19
CA ALA A 436 -16.12 6.90 15.58
C ALA A 436 -15.89 5.73 16.57
N PRO A 437 -15.17 5.95 17.69
CA PRO A 437 -14.88 4.90 18.66
C PRO A 437 -16.11 4.08 19.11
N PRO A 438 -17.31 4.66 19.33
CA PRO A 438 -18.49 3.87 19.67
C PRO A 438 -18.84 2.81 18.62
N VAL A 439 -18.76 3.15 17.33
CA VAL A 439 -19.05 2.22 16.22
C VAL A 439 -18.04 1.06 16.21
N LEU A 440 -16.75 1.36 16.42
CA LEU A 440 -15.71 0.34 16.52
C LEU A 440 -15.90 -0.56 17.74
N LEU A 441 -16.23 0.03 18.90
CA LEU A 441 -16.45 -0.72 20.14
C LEU A 441 -17.66 -1.65 20.03
N ASP A 442 -18.73 -1.22 19.36
CA ASP A 442 -19.91 -2.06 19.13
C ASP A 442 -19.60 -3.23 18.19
N GLU A 443 -18.84 -3.01 17.10
CA GLU A 443 -18.33 -4.11 16.26
C GLU A 443 -17.42 -5.07 17.06
N MET A 444 -16.58 -4.56 17.95
CA MET A 444 -15.68 -5.37 18.78
C MET A 444 -16.44 -6.27 19.77
N VAL A 445 -17.65 -5.91 20.21
CA VAL A 445 -18.47 -6.79 21.07
C VAL A 445 -18.89 -8.05 20.32
N LEU A 446 -19.31 -7.91 19.05
CA LEU A 446 -19.65 -9.05 18.21
C LEU A 446 -18.44 -9.96 18.02
N VAL A 447 -17.32 -9.39 17.58
CA VAL A 447 -16.08 -10.14 17.33
C VAL A 447 -15.58 -10.85 18.58
N HIS A 448 -15.59 -10.18 19.74
CA HIS A 448 -15.21 -10.79 21.00
C HIS A 448 -16.07 -12.02 21.34
N THR A 449 -17.37 -11.93 21.12
CA THR A 449 -18.31 -13.03 21.39
C THR A 449 -17.97 -14.24 20.53
N GLU A 450 -17.66 -14.03 19.26
CA GLU A 450 -17.24 -15.08 18.33
C GLU A 450 -15.90 -15.72 18.72
N VAL A 451 -14.92 -14.90 19.15
CA VAL A 451 -13.64 -15.42 19.68
C VAL A 451 -13.89 -16.31 20.90
N GLN A 452 -14.67 -15.85 21.87
CA GLN A 452 -14.99 -16.63 23.07
C GLN A 452 -15.68 -17.95 22.71
N TYR A 453 -16.63 -17.91 21.77
CA TYR A 453 -17.35 -19.08 21.30
C TYR A 453 -16.41 -20.10 20.64
N ALA A 454 -15.58 -19.65 19.70
CA ALA A 454 -14.64 -20.51 18.98
C ALA A 454 -13.59 -21.16 19.91
N VAL A 455 -13.01 -20.38 20.83
CA VAL A 455 -12.02 -20.89 21.80
C VAL A 455 -12.65 -21.94 22.74
N ARG A 456 -13.88 -21.69 23.23
CA ARG A 456 -14.58 -22.66 24.09
C ARG A 456 -14.86 -23.97 23.37
N LEU A 457 -15.26 -23.91 22.10
CA LEU A 457 -15.47 -25.09 21.26
C LEU A 457 -14.18 -25.80 20.83
N GLY A 458 -13.00 -25.27 21.18
CA GLY A 458 -11.72 -25.85 20.77
C GLY A 458 -11.41 -25.65 19.29
N LYS A 459 -12.10 -24.72 18.61
CA LYS A 459 -11.88 -24.39 17.21
C LYS A 459 -10.82 -23.30 17.09
N ALA A 460 -9.56 -23.67 17.25
CA ALA A 460 -8.43 -22.74 17.22
C ALA A 460 -8.37 -21.92 15.92
N ASP A 461 -8.52 -22.58 14.77
CA ASP A 461 -8.43 -21.91 13.46
C ASP A 461 -9.52 -20.84 13.28
N GLU A 462 -10.76 -21.13 13.71
CA GLU A 462 -11.87 -20.17 13.66
C GLU A 462 -11.64 -19.00 14.63
N ALA A 463 -11.10 -19.27 15.82
CA ALA A 463 -10.75 -18.23 16.79
C ALA A 463 -9.67 -17.28 16.25
N LEU A 464 -8.65 -17.80 15.56
CA LEU A 464 -7.58 -16.99 14.96
C LEU A 464 -8.12 -16.00 13.91
N VAL A 465 -9.08 -16.43 13.08
CA VAL A 465 -9.76 -15.55 12.11
C VAL A 465 -10.45 -14.37 12.80
N TRP A 466 -11.19 -14.63 13.87
CA TRP A 466 -11.88 -13.58 14.62
C TRP A 466 -10.92 -12.68 15.40
N ILE A 467 -9.83 -13.23 15.92
CA ILE A 467 -8.75 -12.46 16.55
C ILE A 467 -8.10 -11.48 15.56
N ASP A 468 -7.88 -11.90 14.32
CA ASP A 468 -7.35 -11.02 13.27
C ASP A 468 -8.29 -9.84 12.99
N ARG A 469 -9.60 -10.12 12.86
CA ARG A 469 -10.61 -9.08 12.74
C ARG A 469 -10.62 -8.15 13.96
N TRP A 470 -10.43 -8.70 15.15
CA TRP A 470 -10.41 -7.91 16.38
C TRP A 470 -9.20 -6.98 16.43
N ASN A 471 -8.03 -7.48 16.05
CA ASN A 471 -6.81 -6.70 15.95
C ASN A 471 -6.97 -5.52 14.98
N ASP A 472 -7.60 -5.72 13.84
CA ASP A 472 -7.89 -4.63 12.89
C ASP A 472 -8.77 -3.53 13.51
N LEU A 473 -9.77 -3.88 14.32
CA LEU A 473 -10.63 -2.93 15.02
C LEU A 473 -9.88 -2.18 16.13
N ILE A 474 -9.11 -2.91 16.94
CA ILE A 474 -8.29 -2.36 18.03
C ILE A 474 -7.23 -1.39 17.49
N GLN A 475 -6.65 -1.67 16.32
CA GLN A 475 -5.70 -0.79 15.66
C GLN A 475 -6.34 0.52 15.19
N LYS A 476 -7.65 0.52 14.87
CA LYS A 476 -8.38 1.72 14.44
C LYS A 476 -8.85 2.62 15.59
N LEU A 477 -9.03 2.08 16.80
CA LEU A 477 -9.54 2.84 17.96
C LEU A 477 -8.70 4.08 18.30
N GLY A 478 -7.39 3.89 18.46
CA GLY A 478 -6.45 4.98 18.76
C GLY A 478 -6.48 6.12 17.71
N PRO A 479 -6.27 5.81 16.41
CA PRO A 479 -6.36 6.82 15.35
C PRO A 479 -7.73 7.50 15.30
N SER A 480 -8.82 6.75 15.47
CA SER A 480 -10.17 7.31 15.47
C SER A 480 -10.38 8.34 16.57
N LEU A 481 -9.88 8.11 17.79
CA LEU A 481 -9.99 9.09 18.88
C LEU A 481 -9.11 10.31 18.62
N ARG A 482 -7.86 10.10 18.20
CA ARG A 482 -6.90 11.18 17.95
C ARG A 482 -7.34 12.10 16.81
N LEU A 483 -8.00 11.58 15.77
CA LEU A 483 -8.60 12.40 14.70
C LEU A 483 -9.69 13.35 15.19
N ARG A 484 -10.40 13.01 16.26
CA ARG A 484 -11.55 13.76 16.77
C ARG A 484 -11.18 14.69 17.92
N GLN A 485 -10.21 14.30 18.74
CA GLN A 485 -9.83 15.02 19.96
C GLN A 485 -8.39 15.56 19.94
N GLY A 486 -7.61 15.27 18.90
CA GLY A 486 -6.22 15.70 18.73
C GLY A 486 -5.19 14.90 19.55
N SER A 487 -5.60 14.24 20.65
CA SER A 487 -4.73 13.42 21.49
C SER A 487 -5.46 12.20 22.07
N ILE A 488 -4.71 11.25 22.61
CA ILE A 488 -5.23 10.11 23.38
C ILE A 488 -4.78 10.33 24.82
N GLY A 489 -5.72 10.34 25.77
CA GLY A 489 -5.38 10.45 27.19
C GLY A 489 -4.54 9.26 27.66
N GLY A 490 -3.54 9.51 28.52
CA GLY A 490 -2.66 8.47 29.07
C GLY A 490 -3.40 7.24 29.63
N PRO A 491 -4.47 7.41 30.44
CA PRO A 491 -5.26 6.28 30.96
C PRO A 491 -5.95 5.45 29.86
N VAL A 492 -6.45 6.10 28.81
CA VAL A 492 -7.10 5.41 27.67
C VAL A 492 -6.09 4.61 26.87
N GLN A 493 -4.89 5.18 26.66
CA GLN A 493 -3.80 4.50 25.96
C GLN A 493 -3.37 3.23 26.70
N VAL A 494 -3.23 3.29 28.03
CA VAL A 494 -2.88 2.13 28.86
C VAL A 494 -3.93 1.01 28.71
N LYS A 495 -5.22 1.34 28.79
CA LYS A 495 -6.29 0.33 28.62
C LYS A 495 -6.37 -0.26 27.22
N LEU A 496 -6.05 0.54 26.21
CA LEU A 496 -5.94 0.06 24.84
C LEU A 496 -4.76 -0.91 24.67
N ASP A 497 -3.63 -0.61 25.29
CA ASP A 497 -2.42 -1.43 25.20
C ASP A 497 -2.57 -2.74 26.01
N GLU A 498 -3.19 -2.71 27.20
CA GLU A 498 -3.58 -3.91 27.96
C GLU A 498 -4.48 -4.85 27.15
N LEU A 499 -5.50 -4.31 26.45
CA LEU A 499 -6.36 -5.12 25.58
C LEU A 499 -5.58 -5.75 24.43
N ARG A 500 -4.65 -5.00 23.81
CA ARG A 500 -3.81 -5.51 22.72
C ARG A 500 -2.91 -6.65 23.20
N GLU A 501 -2.28 -6.50 24.35
CA GLU A 501 -1.42 -7.51 24.94
C GLU A 501 -2.22 -8.80 25.27
N ALA A 502 -3.43 -8.66 25.82
CA ALA A 502 -4.29 -9.80 26.11
C ALA A 502 -4.73 -10.54 24.84
N VAL A 503 -5.09 -9.82 23.77
CA VAL A 503 -5.43 -10.42 22.47
C VAL A 503 -4.22 -11.09 21.82
N ALA A 504 -3.03 -10.48 21.91
CA ALA A 504 -1.79 -11.06 21.40
C ALA A 504 -1.40 -12.34 22.15
N ALA A 505 -1.52 -12.36 23.48
CA ALA A 505 -1.29 -13.55 24.29
C ALA A 505 -2.26 -14.67 23.94
N LEU A 506 -3.55 -14.35 23.72
CA LEU A 506 -4.53 -15.35 23.28
C LEU A 506 -4.14 -15.97 21.94
N ARG A 507 -3.72 -15.15 20.98
CA ARG A 507 -3.23 -15.61 19.69
C ARG A 507 -2.05 -16.57 19.84
N GLY A 508 -1.05 -16.20 20.63
CA GLY A 508 0.13 -17.02 20.87
C GLY A 508 -0.21 -18.41 21.40
N PHE A 509 -1.11 -18.50 22.39
CA PHE A 509 -1.57 -19.80 22.90
C PHE A 509 -2.30 -20.64 21.85
N LEU A 510 -3.10 -20.02 20.98
CA LEU A 510 -3.81 -20.73 19.92
C LEU A 510 -2.85 -21.21 18.82
N ASP A 511 -1.88 -20.39 18.42
CA ASP A 511 -0.84 -20.76 17.45
C ASP A 511 0.03 -21.94 17.94
N GLU A 512 0.29 -22.01 19.25
CA GLU A 512 1.01 -23.12 19.90
C GLU A 512 0.13 -24.35 20.18
N GLY A 513 -1.18 -24.30 19.90
CA GLY A 513 -2.11 -25.38 20.20
C GLY A 513 -2.45 -25.56 21.69
N ARG A 514 -2.12 -24.58 22.54
CA ARG A 514 -2.34 -24.59 24.00
C ARG A 514 -3.75 -24.13 24.35
N LEU A 515 -4.74 -24.95 23.97
CA LEU A 515 -6.17 -24.63 24.11
C LEU A 515 -6.63 -24.39 25.55
N GLU A 516 -6.12 -25.15 26.52
CA GLU A 516 -6.51 -24.96 27.93
C GLU A 516 -6.06 -23.60 28.47
N GLU A 517 -4.84 -23.18 28.12
CA GLU A 517 -4.33 -21.87 28.51
C GLU A 517 -5.09 -20.74 27.83
N ALA A 518 -5.40 -20.89 26.55
CA ALA A 518 -6.29 -19.98 25.83
C ALA A 518 -7.67 -19.84 26.51
N ARG A 519 -8.26 -20.96 26.98
CA ARG A 519 -9.53 -20.94 27.73
C ARG A 519 -9.42 -20.20 29.07
N THR A 520 -8.33 -20.39 29.80
CA THR A 520 -8.12 -19.68 31.07
C THR A 520 -7.96 -18.17 30.87
N LEU A 521 -7.37 -17.75 29.74
CA LEU A 521 -7.14 -16.34 29.43
C LEU A 521 -8.44 -15.58 29.09
N LEU A 522 -9.51 -16.26 28.67
CA LEU A 522 -10.78 -15.62 28.28
C LEU A 522 -11.36 -14.70 29.38
N GLY A 523 -11.19 -15.05 30.66
CA GLY A 523 -11.67 -14.23 31.77
C GLY A 523 -10.84 -12.96 32.02
N HIS A 524 -9.56 -12.96 31.65
CA HIS A 524 -8.72 -11.76 31.65
C HIS A 524 -9.07 -10.86 30.46
N LEU A 525 -9.29 -11.47 29.29
CA LEU A 525 -9.65 -10.81 28.05
C LEU A 525 -10.98 -10.03 28.16
N ASP A 526 -12.01 -10.65 28.77
CA ASP A 526 -13.32 -10.01 29.00
C ASP A 526 -13.19 -8.74 29.86
N ARG A 527 -12.35 -8.80 30.91
CA ARG A 527 -12.05 -7.63 31.75
C ARG A 527 -11.33 -6.54 30.97
N ALA A 528 -10.27 -6.89 30.23
CA ALA A 528 -9.51 -5.93 29.43
C ALA A 528 -10.41 -5.21 28.41
N GLN A 529 -11.32 -5.92 27.74
CA GLN A 529 -12.25 -5.30 26.80
C GLN A 529 -13.26 -4.38 27.49
N LYS A 530 -13.81 -4.81 28.63
CA LYS A 530 -14.77 -4.00 29.39
C LYS A 530 -14.13 -2.70 29.88
N GLU A 531 -12.92 -2.78 30.42
CA GLU A 531 -12.15 -1.62 30.89
C GLU A 531 -11.76 -0.69 29.73
N CYS A 532 -11.33 -1.25 28.59
CA CYS A 532 -11.08 -0.46 27.39
C CYS A 532 -12.36 0.26 26.92
N ARG A 533 -13.50 -0.43 26.86
CA ARG A 533 -14.79 0.19 26.47
C ARG A 533 -15.18 1.32 27.42
N GLN A 534 -15.02 1.12 28.73
CA GLN A 534 -15.31 2.15 29.75
C GLN A 534 -14.37 3.36 29.61
N ALA A 535 -13.08 3.13 29.39
CA ALA A 535 -12.10 4.20 29.22
C ALA A 535 -12.40 5.06 27.99
N PHE A 536 -12.80 4.45 26.87
CA PHE A 536 -13.21 5.19 25.68
C PHE A 536 -14.58 5.88 25.86
N GLY A 537 -15.53 5.24 26.54
CA GLY A 537 -16.85 5.81 26.83
C GLY A 537 -16.83 7.01 27.78
N ALA A 538 -15.82 7.12 28.65
CA ALA A 538 -15.63 8.27 29.54
C ALA A 538 -15.06 9.50 28.81
N VAL A 539 -14.52 9.32 27.60
CA VAL A 539 -13.81 10.35 26.84
C VAL A 539 -14.58 10.75 25.58
N SER A 540 -15.41 9.87 25.02
CA SER A 540 -16.34 10.14 23.91
C SER A 540 -17.56 10.92 24.37
#